data_AF-U6BUB4-F1
#
_entry.id   AF-U6BUB4-F1
#
_cell.length_a   1.000
_cell.length_b   1.000
_cell.length_c   1.000
_cell.angle_alpha   90.00
_cell.angle_beta   90.00
_cell.angle_gamma   90.00
#
_symmetry.space_group_name_H-M   'P 1'
#
loop_
_entity.id
_entity.type
_entity.pdbx_description
1 polymer ?
#
loop_
_entity_poly.entity_id
_entity_poly.type
_entity_poly.pdbx_seq_one_letter_code
_entity_poly.pdbx_strand_id
1 'polypeptide(L)'
;YFFPKIMYGKDRLTQPLLRMKDGQYHKEGEFTPVSWQQAFDVMADKFKEALKEKGPEAVGMFGSGQWTVWEGYAAAKLFKAGLRSNNLDPNARHCMASAVVGFMRTFGMDEPMGCYDDIEQADAFVLWGSNMAEMHPI
;
A
#
# COMPACT_ATOMS: atom_id res chain seq x y z
N TYR A 1 8.65 22.76 -4.24
CA TYR A 1 8.64 21.31 -4.51
C TYR A 1 9.14 21.00 -5.91
N PHE A 2 10.00 19.99 -6.07
CA PHE A 2 10.55 19.60 -7.37
C PHE A 2 9.97 18.25 -7.83
N PHE A 3 8.68 18.23 -8.16
CA PHE A 3 8.02 17.03 -8.71
C PHE A 3 8.52 16.58 -10.09
N PRO A 4 8.97 17.46 -11.01
CA PRO A 4 9.33 17.05 -12.37
C PRO A 4 10.45 16.00 -12.50
N LYS A 5 11.23 15.69 -11.45
CA LYS A 5 12.34 14.69 -11.51
C LYS A 5 11.97 13.32 -10.97
N ILE A 6 10.92 13.17 -10.16
CA ILE A 6 10.66 11.93 -9.39
C ILE A 6 10.50 10.70 -10.29
N MET A 7 10.12 10.91 -11.56
CA MET A 7 9.94 9.82 -12.50
C MET A 7 11.19 9.44 -13.31
N TYR A 8 12.26 10.24 -13.31
CA TYR A 8 13.37 10.10 -14.26
C TYR A 8 14.68 9.60 -13.63
N GLY A 9 14.60 8.87 -12.52
CA GLY A 9 15.73 8.09 -12.00
C GLY A 9 16.23 7.10 -13.04
N LYS A 10 17.56 6.99 -13.20
CA LYS A 10 18.19 6.13 -14.23
C LYS A 10 17.95 4.63 -13.99
N ASP A 11 17.59 4.28 -12.76
CA ASP A 11 17.40 2.94 -12.22
C ASP A 11 15.91 2.55 -12.12
N ARG A 12 15.01 3.29 -12.78
CA ARG A 12 13.59 2.91 -12.88
C ARG A 12 13.48 1.47 -13.41
N LEU A 13 12.75 0.62 -12.70
CA LEU A 13 12.45 -0.73 -13.15
C LEU A 13 11.68 -0.69 -14.49
N THR A 14 12.19 -1.41 -15.48
CA THR A 14 11.61 -1.48 -16.84
C THR A 14 11.08 -2.87 -17.20
N GLN A 15 11.41 -3.90 -16.41
CA GLN A 15 11.04 -5.29 -16.64
C GLN A 15 10.78 -6.00 -15.29
N PRO A 16 9.91 -7.02 -15.25
CA PRO A 16 9.82 -7.92 -14.10
C PRO A 16 11.18 -8.58 -13.80
N LEU A 17 11.53 -8.64 -12.53
CA LEU A 17 12.72 -9.35 -12.05
C LEU A 17 12.28 -10.52 -11.17
N LEU A 18 12.70 -11.73 -11.53
CA LEU A 18 12.39 -12.95 -10.79
C LEU A 18 13.69 -13.58 -10.29
N ARG A 19 13.68 -14.18 -9.09
CA ARG A 19 14.84 -14.93 -8.58
C ARG A 19 14.93 -16.26 -9.31
N MET A 20 16.02 -16.47 -10.04
CA MET A 20 16.23 -17.62 -10.90
C MET A 20 17.52 -18.36 -10.54
N LYS A 21 17.49 -19.70 -10.63
CA LYS A 21 18.66 -20.59 -10.55
C LYS A 21 18.41 -21.77 -11.48
N ASP A 22 19.39 -22.13 -12.30
CA ASP A 22 19.30 -23.25 -13.26
C ASP A 22 18.07 -23.18 -14.19
N GLY A 23 17.71 -21.97 -14.64
CA GLY A 23 16.61 -21.73 -15.58
C GLY A 23 15.21 -21.74 -14.97
N GLN A 24 15.07 -21.91 -13.66
CA GLN A 24 13.79 -21.98 -12.95
C GLN A 24 13.75 -21.03 -11.74
N TYR A 25 12.53 -20.74 -11.26
CA TYR A 25 12.36 -19.98 -10.03
C TYR A 25 13.05 -20.69 -8.85
N HIS A 26 13.86 -19.96 -8.10
CA HIS A 26 14.50 -20.46 -6.89
C HIS A 26 14.61 -19.34 -5.85
N LYS A 27 14.28 -19.63 -4.58
CA LYS A 27 14.22 -18.60 -3.54
C LYS A 27 15.57 -17.92 -3.28
N GLU A 28 16.65 -18.67 -3.40
CA GLU A 28 18.03 -18.21 -3.26
C GLU A 28 18.69 -17.85 -4.61
N GLY A 29 17.88 -17.74 -5.68
CA GLY A 29 18.38 -17.33 -6.99
C GLY A 29 18.67 -15.84 -7.09
N GLU A 30 19.42 -15.47 -8.12
CA GLU A 30 19.71 -14.07 -8.49
C GLU A 30 18.55 -13.45 -9.27
N PHE A 31 18.33 -12.15 -9.11
CA PHE A 31 17.31 -11.44 -9.87
C PHE A 31 17.67 -11.40 -11.34
N THR A 32 16.82 -12.02 -12.16
CA THR A 32 16.97 -12.10 -13.60
C THR A 32 15.73 -11.51 -14.27
N PRO A 33 15.88 -10.70 -15.34
CA PRO A 33 14.74 -10.20 -16.09
C PRO A 33 13.92 -11.33 -16.71
N VAL A 34 12.60 -11.24 -16.59
CA VAL A 34 11.65 -12.20 -17.17
C VAL A 34 10.47 -11.48 -17.84
N SER A 35 9.71 -12.21 -18.66
CA SER A 35 8.47 -11.68 -19.22
C SER A 35 7.39 -11.51 -18.16
N TRP A 36 6.40 -10.64 -18.42
CA TRP A 36 5.21 -10.52 -17.57
C TRP A 36 4.45 -11.84 -17.44
N GLN A 37 4.35 -12.63 -18.53
CA GLN A 37 3.70 -13.93 -18.50
C GLN A 37 4.39 -14.86 -17.50
N GLN A 38 5.71 -15.01 -17.59
CA GLN A 38 6.47 -15.86 -16.68
C GLN A 38 6.40 -15.39 -15.23
N ALA A 39 6.43 -14.07 -14.99
CA ALA A 39 6.27 -13.52 -13.65
C ALA A 39 4.89 -13.87 -13.05
N PHE A 40 3.82 -13.70 -13.83
CA PHE A 40 2.48 -14.03 -13.39
C PHE A 40 2.22 -15.53 -13.26
N ASP A 41 2.81 -16.37 -14.12
CA ASP A 41 2.69 -17.84 -14.02
C ASP A 41 3.25 -18.31 -12.67
N VAL A 42 4.45 -17.87 -12.31
CA VAL A 42 5.07 -18.22 -11.02
C VAL A 42 4.27 -17.67 -9.84
N MET A 43 3.77 -16.43 -9.92
CA MET A 43 2.91 -15.86 -8.88
C MET A 43 1.62 -16.69 -8.72
N ALA A 44 0.93 -17.00 -9.82
CA ALA A 44 -0.32 -17.74 -9.80
C ALA A 44 -0.13 -19.15 -9.23
N ASP A 45 0.94 -19.84 -9.60
CA ASP A 45 1.25 -21.17 -9.09
C ASP A 45 1.51 -21.13 -7.58
N LYS A 46 2.29 -20.16 -7.09
CA LYS A 46 2.56 -20.01 -5.65
C LYS A 46 1.32 -19.60 -4.84
N PHE A 47 0.47 -18.74 -5.39
CA PHE A 47 -0.81 -18.41 -4.75
C PHE A 47 -1.74 -19.62 -4.70
N LYS A 48 -1.87 -20.39 -5.79
CA LYS A 48 -2.70 -21.60 -5.82
C LYS A 48 -2.19 -22.67 -4.85
N GLU A 49 -0.88 -22.87 -4.77
CA GLU A 49 -0.21 -23.78 -3.83
C GLU A 49 -0.56 -23.39 -2.38
N ALA A 50 -0.32 -22.14 -1.99
CA ALA A 50 -0.62 -21.65 -0.65
C ALA A 50 -2.10 -21.75 -0.28
N LEU A 51 -3.00 -21.37 -1.22
CA LEU A 51 -4.44 -21.44 -1.02
C LEU A 51 -4.93 -22.89 -0.87
N LYS A 52 -4.40 -23.82 -1.68
CA LYS A 52 -4.77 -25.23 -1.61
C LYS A 52 -4.33 -25.87 -0.29
N GLU A 53 -3.13 -25.53 0.19
CA GLU A 53 -2.55 -26.17 1.37
C GLU A 53 -3.05 -25.56 2.69
N LYS A 54 -3.21 -24.24 2.74
CA LYS A 54 -3.41 -23.51 4.00
C LYS A 54 -4.62 -22.57 3.98
N GLY A 55 -5.34 -22.50 2.86
CA GLY A 55 -6.52 -21.65 2.70
C GLY A 55 -6.23 -20.16 2.57
N PRO A 56 -7.28 -19.31 2.62
CA PRO A 56 -7.18 -17.86 2.39
C PRO A 56 -6.26 -17.09 3.35
N GLU A 57 -6.03 -17.62 4.54
CA GLU A 57 -5.18 -16.97 5.56
C GLU A 57 -3.68 -17.06 5.24
N ALA A 58 -3.29 -17.89 4.27
CA ALA A 58 -1.88 -18.04 3.89
C ALA A 58 -1.43 -17.10 2.76
N VAL A 59 -2.33 -16.31 2.20
CA VAL A 59 -2.01 -15.25 1.24
C VAL A 59 -2.21 -13.89 1.88
N GLY A 60 -1.45 -12.89 1.42
CA GLY A 60 -1.51 -11.54 1.96
C GLY A 60 -1.06 -10.49 0.96
N MET A 61 -1.48 -9.25 1.20
CA MET A 61 -1.04 -8.07 0.46
C MET A 61 -0.80 -6.92 1.44
N PHE A 62 0.35 -6.26 1.29
CA PHE A 62 0.64 -5.02 1.99
C PHE A 62 0.48 -3.86 1.01
N GLY A 63 -0.56 -3.05 1.23
CA GLY A 63 -0.97 -1.98 0.32
C GLY A 63 -0.34 -0.63 0.62
N SER A 64 -0.84 0.41 -0.03
CA SER A 64 -0.34 1.77 0.17
C SER A 64 -1.46 2.82 0.15
N GLY A 65 -1.37 3.82 1.02
CA GLY A 65 -2.15 5.07 0.93
C GLY A 65 -1.72 5.97 -0.24
N GLN A 66 -0.65 5.61 -0.96
CA GLN A 66 -0.21 6.28 -2.19
C GLN A 66 -0.84 5.64 -3.44
N TRP A 67 -1.65 4.59 -3.28
CA TRP A 67 -2.46 4.08 -4.38
C TRP A 67 -3.48 5.11 -4.83
N THR A 68 -3.88 5.01 -6.09
CA THR A 68 -5.12 5.65 -6.50
C THR A 68 -6.31 4.98 -5.79
N VAL A 69 -7.44 5.70 -5.73
CA VAL A 69 -8.68 5.16 -5.13
C VAL A 69 -9.09 3.84 -5.80
N TRP A 70 -8.97 3.76 -7.13
CA TRP A 70 -9.37 2.56 -7.88
C TRP A 70 -8.41 1.38 -7.72
N GLU A 71 -7.11 1.62 -7.54
CA GLU A 71 -6.14 0.56 -7.21
C GLU A 71 -6.46 -0.07 -5.85
N GLY A 72 -6.69 0.76 -4.83
CA GLY A 72 -7.10 0.28 -3.51
C GLY A 72 -8.42 -0.48 -3.54
N TYR A 73 -9.40 -0.01 -4.29
CA TYR A 73 -10.68 -0.69 -4.46
C TYR A 73 -10.55 -2.03 -5.19
N ALA A 74 -9.76 -2.09 -6.27
CA ALA A 74 -9.49 -3.31 -7.01
C ALA A 74 -8.77 -4.36 -6.12
N ALA A 75 -7.76 -3.94 -5.35
CA ALA A 75 -7.06 -4.77 -4.37
C ALA A 75 -8.02 -5.32 -3.30
N ALA A 76 -8.90 -4.46 -2.76
CA ALA A 76 -9.90 -4.87 -1.78
C ALA A 76 -10.86 -5.92 -2.35
N LYS A 77 -11.34 -5.76 -3.60
CA LYS A 77 -12.19 -6.76 -4.25
C LYS A 77 -11.45 -8.06 -4.52
N LEU A 78 -10.22 -8.00 -5.02
CA LEU A 78 -9.39 -9.16 -5.26
C LEU A 78 -9.22 -9.99 -4.00
N PHE A 79 -8.82 -9.37 -2.89
CA PHE A 79 -8.55 -10.08 -1.64
C PHE A 79 -9.83 -10.50 -0.91
N LYS A 80 -10.74 -9.56 -0.64
CA LYS A 80 -11.89 -9.81 0.24
C LYS A 80 -13.00 -10.61 -0.45
N ALA A 81 -13.27 -10.34 -1.73
CA ALA A 81 -14.32 -11.02 -2.48
C ALA A 81 -13.79 -12.20 -3.30
N GLY A 82 -12.64 -12.04 -3.96
CA GLY A 82 -12.04 -13.07 -4.80
C GLY A 82 -11.36 -14.18 -3.98
N LEU A 83 -10.29 -13.82 -3.28
CA LEU A 83 -9.48 -14.76 -2.50
C LEU A 83 -10.09 -15.09 -1.13
N ARG A 84 -11.14 -14.35 -0.72
CA ARG A 84 -11.83 -14.49 0.57
C ARG A 84 -10.88 -14.37 1.77
N SER A 85 -9.89 -13.50 1.66
CA SER A 85 -8.89 -13.22 2.68
C SER A 85 -9.03 -11.78 3.18
N ASN A 86 -8.88 -11.59 4.48
CA ASN A 86 -8.79 -10.26 5.09
C ASN A 86 -7.34 -9.80 5.32
N ASN A 87 -6.34 -10.56 4.86
CA ASN A 87 -4.92 -10.22 4.96
C ASN A 87 -4.51 -9.18 3.92
N LEU A 88 -5.16 -8.02 3.98
CA LEU A 88 -4.88 -6.82 3.22
C LEU A 88 -4.82 -5.65 4.20
N ASP A 89 -3.64 -5.05 4.36
CA ASP A 89 -3.45 -3.88 5.23
C ASP A 89 -2.48 -2.90 4.55
N PRO A 90 -2.71 -1.58 4.60
CA PRO A 90 -1.84 -0.59 3.94
C PRO A 90 -0.75 -0.06 4.88
N ASN A 91 0.27 0.57 4.30
CA ASN A 91 1.25 1.37 5.06
C ASN A 91 0.60 2.44 5.98
N ALA A 92 -0.61 2.93 5.65
CA ALA A 92 -1.39 3.86 6.47
C ALA A 92 -1.75 3.30 7.87
N ARG A 93 -1.63 1.98 8.09
CA ARG A 93 -1.65 1.36 9.43
C ARG A 93 -0.66 2.02 10.38
N HIS A 94 0.52 2.38 9.88
CA HIS A 94 1.58 3.02 10.65
C HIS A 94 1.41 4.54 10.78
N CYS A 95 0.40 5.12 10.14
CA CYS A 95 0.17 6.55 10.10
C CYS A 95 -1.14 6.94 10.81
N MET A 96 -2.28 6.53 10.26
CA MET A 96 -3.59 7.09 10.64
C MET A 96 -4.41 6.16 11.55
N ALA A 97 -3.97 4.93 11.81
CA ALA A 97 -4.79 3.94 12.54
C ALA A 97 -5.26 4.43 13.92
N SER A 98 -4.41 5.12 14.68
CA SER A 98 -4.79 5.67 15.99
C SER A 98 -5.83 6.80 15.87
N ALA A 99 -5.71 7.64 14.84
CA ALA A 99 -6.67 8.71 14.58
C ALA A 99 -8.05 8.14 14.24
N VAL A 100 -8.10 7.19 13.29
CA VAL A 100 -9.35 6.51 12.88
C VAL A 100 -10.05 5.86 14.08
N VAL A 101 -9.30 5.15 14.94
CA VAL A 101 -9.87 4.55 16.15
C VAL A 101 -10.40 5.62 17.11
N GLY A 102 -9.72 6.76 17.24
CA GLY A 102 -10.20 7.91 18.00
C GLY A 102 -11.53 8.45 17.47
N PHE A 103 -11.60 8.70 16.16
CA PHE A 103 -12.82 9.19 15.49
C PHE A 103 -14.00 8.22 15.65
N MET A 104 -13.80 6.93 15.38
CA MET A 104 -14.84 5.91 15.52
C MET A 104 -15.35 5.78 16.96
N ARG A 105 -14.49 5.96 17.97
CA ARG A 105 -14.88 5.89 19.39
C ARG A 105 -15.64 7.12 19.86
N THR A 106 -15.28 8.30 19.38
CA THR A 106 -15.85 9.58 19.84
C THR A 106 -17.08 9.99 19.04
N PHE A 107 -17.05 9.80 17.73
CA PHE A 107 -18.06 10.32 16.79
C PHE A 107 -18.81 9.23 16.02
N GLY A 108 -18.31 7.98 16.00
CA GLY A 108 -18.93 6.88 15.24
C GLY A 108 -18.77 6.99 13.72
N MET A 109 -18.00 7.98 13.24
CA MET A 109 -17.66 8.23 11.84
C MET A 109 -16.21 8.73 11.78
N ASP A 110 -15.49 8.37 10.72
CA ASP A 110 -14.08 8.74 10.50
C ASP A 110 -13.93 10.13 9.84
N GLU A 111 -12.70 10.64 9.85
CA GLU A 111 -12.23 11.91 9.27
C GLU A 111 -12.61 13.20 10.04
N PRO A 112 -11.86 14.31 9.85
CA PRO A 112 -12.16 15.59 10.49
C PRO A 112 -13.53 16.16 10.11
N MET A 113 -14.17 16.87 11.04
CA MET A 113 -15.40 17.62 10.80
C MET A 113 -15.17 19.03 10.25
N GLY A 114 -13.94 19.54 10.34
CA GLY A 114 -13.51 20.85 9.84
C GLY A 114 -12.80 20.77 8.49
N CYS A 115 -12.20 21.87 8.06
CA CYS A 115 -11.47 21.96 6.80
C CYS A 115 -10.35 23.01 6.87
N TYR A 116 -9.62 23.22 5.78
CA TYR A 116 -8.50 24.18 5.80
C TYR A 116 -8.92 25.63 6.01
N ASP A 117 -10.16 26.00 5.66
CA ASP A 117 -10.72 27.34 5.93
C ASP A 117 -10.73 27.71 7.43
N ASP A 118 -10.67 26.71 8.32
CA ASP A 118 -10.58 26.94 9.78
C ASP A 118 -9.26 27.66 10.15
N ILE A 119 -8.22 27.54 9.32
CA ILE A 119 -6.93 28.19 9.52
C ILE A 119 -7.09 29.72 9.43
N GLU A 120 -7.89 30.22 8.49
CA GLU A 120 -8.13 31.66 8.32
C GLU A 120 -9.04 32.25 9.41
N GLN A 121 -9.79 31.41 10.12
CA GLN A 121 -10.73 31.84 11.17
C GLN A 121 -10.16 31.71 12.58
N ALA A 122 -9.02 31.04 12.76
CA ALA A 122 -8.46 30.75 14.08
C ALA A 122 -7.67 31.93 14.66
N ASP A 123 -7.99 32.34 15.89
CA ASP A 123 -7.19 33.29 16.67
C ASP A 123 -6.00 32.64 17.38
N ALA A 124 -5.99 31.31 17.49
CA ALA A 124 -4.95 30.54 18.18
C ALA A 124 -4.74 29.16 17.55
N PHE A 125 -3.47 28.74 17.47
CA PHE A 125 -3.06 27.41 17.00
C PHE A 125 -2.32 26.66 18.11
N VAL A 126 -2.69 25.40 18.33
CA VAL A 126 -2.03 24.51 19.31
C VAL A 126 -1.56 23.24 18.61
N LEU A 127 -0.25 23.09 18.48
CA LEU A 127 0.38 21.95 17.80
C LEU A 127 0.79 20.89 18.81
N TRP A 128 0.01 19.82 18.93
CA TRP A 128 0.30 18.68 19.81
C TRP A 128 1.30 17.71 19.17
N GLY A 129 2.57 18.14 19.07
CA GLY A 129 3.67 17.35 18.51
C GLY A 129 3.79 17.39 16.98
N SER A 130 2.93 18.14 16.29
CA SER A 130 2.98 18.33 14.84
C SER A 130 4.17 19.19 14.42
N ASN A 131 5.07 18.66 13.58
CA ASN A 131 6.06 19.47 12.87
C ASN A 131 5.51 19.91 11.50
N MET A 132 4.63 20.92 11.51
CA MET A 132 3.98 21.37 10.27
C MET A 132 4.96 22.03 9.31
N ALA A 133 6.02 22.68 9.81
CA ALA A 133 7.02 23.36 9.00
C ALA A 133 7.67 22.45 7.93
N GLU A 134 7.86 21.16 8.23
CA GLU A 134 8.47 20.20 7.32
C GLU A 134 7.49 19.16 6.76
N MET A 135 6.47 18.75 7.54
CA MET A 135 5.58 17.64 7.16
C MET A 135 4.28 18.09 6.51
N HIS A 136 3.85 19.34 6.72
CA HIS A 136 2.69 19.95 6.04
C HIS A 136 2.97 21.42 5.68
N PRO A 137 3.87 21.69 4.70
CA PRO A 137 4.44 23.03 4.52
C PRO A 137 3.56 24.08 3.83
N ILE A 138 2.44 23.65 3.23
CA ILE A 138 1.40 24.52 2.64
C ILE A 138 0.15 24.32 3.48
#